data_AF-A0A6Y1QVT8-F1
#
_entry.id   AF-A0A6Y1QVT8-F1
#
_cell.length_a   1.000
_cell.length_b   1.000
_cell.length_c   1.000
_cell.angle_alpha   90.00
_cell.angle_beta   90.00
_cell.angle_gamma   90.00
#
_symmetry.space_group_name_H-M   'P 1'
#
loop_
_entity.id
_entity.type
_entity.pdbx_description
1 polymer ?
#
loop_
_entity_poly.entity_id
_entity_poly.type
_entity_poly.pdbx_seq_one_letter_code
_entity_poly.pdbx_strand_id
1 'polypeptide(L)'
;MKKGFSLIELILALGIGTAISFIKFQDMKTEQENIIAQAVGTQIKQIGEAVNRYISIHYDKLSTLSSSSSQSSDPGPRACSANGCEITVQTLINEGLLPPSYTGINAYKSSYKILLKRSGIVPNYVINGLITTTAPWMEGNKTRYDLLGKAMQAAGIDSGMTQSATLASGYSGSWSEKSSNYPSVNKTGLLAYRVGYDSSMYSVYLRRDGTLPMTGNLNMGNQDINNVRNITAAGTTTSGILHSIGDTTIGGNAQVNGNINSNNTVSGTTVSSRGETYTQNWFRTLGDGGIYFQKYGGGWNMPDANTIQAYGGKNIRTAAGLYGGYVKSTGDIDASGNITSSAIVSGQYLQPTSVSTAGTYCRSNGLMSKDSQGKLLTCQSGRWTSLSDFPAGIPVPWPTSTPPAGWMACNGQAFNRSLYPMLARAYPSGYLPDLRGVFIRGWDNGRGLDRYRGLLSYQADQSDMVYNPGGALKGHHSGMAHYYKNGAEVRPKNVAFNYIVKAE
;
A
#
# COMPACT_ATOMS: atom_id res chain seq x y z
N MET A 1 -28.07 81.56 -102.88
CA MET A 1 -26.91 80.65 -102.90
C MET A 1 -27.22 79.40 -102.10
N LYS A 2 -27.52 78.27 -102.75
CA LYS A 2 -27.56 76.94 -102.13
C LYS A 2 -26.65 76.04 -102.97
N LYS A 3 -25.45 75.74 -102.47
CA LYS A 3 -24.52 74.79 -103.11
C LYS A 3 -25.05 73.38 -102.82
N GLY A 4 -25.65 72.73 -103.81
CA GLY A 4 -26.02 71.32 -103.74
C GLY A 4 -24.78 70.44 -103.95
N PHE A 5 -24.64 69.40 -103.15
CA PHE A 5 -23.58 68.39 -103.28
C PHE A 5 -23.69 67.64 -104.59
N SER A 6 -22.56 67.36 -105.23
CA SER A 6 -22.50 66.53 -106.44
C SER A 6 -22.83 65.08 -106.09
N LEU A 7 -23.58 64.38 -106.96
CA LEU A 7 -23.94 62.96 -106.79
C LEU A 7 -22.71 62.07 -106.55
N ILE A 8 -21.55 62.46 -107.11
CA ILE A 8 -20.27 61.76 -106.93
C ILE A 8 -19.69 61.92 -105.52
N GLU A 9 -19.82 63.09 -104.89
CA GLU A 9 -19.34 63.32 -103.52
C GLU A 9 -20.17 62.55 -102.49
N LEU A 10 -21.48 62.39 -102.75
CA LEU A 10 -22.37 61.60 -101.89
C LEU A 10 -22.05 60.10 -101.95
N ILE A 11 -21.77 59.57 -103.16
CA ILE A 11 -21.39 58.15 -103.35
C ILE A 11 -20.01 57.88 -102.74
N LEU A 12 -19.06 58.79 -102.89
CA LEU A 12 -17.72 58.64 -102.31
C LEU A 12 -17.77 58.69 -100.76
N ALA A 13 -18.54 59.61 -100.18
CA ALA A 13 -18.72 59.72 -98.74
C ALA A 13 -19.46 58.52 -98.14
N LEU A 14 -20.49 57.99 -98.82
CA LEU A 14 -21.17 56.76 -98.42
C LEU A 14 -20.28 55.51 -98.59
N GLY A 15 -19.50 55.44 -99.67
CA GLY A 15 -18.55 54.34 -99.92
C GLY A 15 -17.43 54.27 -98.87
N ILE A 16 -16.83 55.42 -98.55
CA ILE A 16 -15.80 55.52 -97.50
C ILE A 16 -16.43 55.28 -96.10
N GLY A 17 -17.62 55.82 -95.85
CA GLY A 17 -18.34 55.62 -94.58
C GLY A 17 -18.70 54.15 -94.31
N THR A 18 -19.17 53.42 -95.32
CA THR A 18 -19.47 51.98 -95.20
C THR A 18 -18.21 51.13 -95.05
N ALA A 19 -17.12 51.44 -95.76
CA ALA A 19 -15.85 50.74 -95.63
C ALA A 19 -15.23 50.92 -94.22
N ILE A 20 -15.22 52.14 -93.68
CA ILE A 20 -14.74 52.41 -92.31
C ILE A 20 -15.63 51.72 -91.27
N SER A 21 -16.95 51.72 -91.48
CA SER A 21 -17.89 51.03 -90.60
C SER A 21 -17.67 49.51 -90.61
N PHE A 22 -17.35 48.92 -91.77
CA PHE A 22 -17.04 47.50 -91.90
C PHE A 22 -15.70 47.14 -91.26
N ILE A 23 -14.66 47.97 -91.44
CA ILE A 23 -13.36 47.80 -90.75
C ILE A 23 -13.55 47.88 -89.23
N LYS A 24 -14.30 48.87 -88.73
CA LYS A 24 -14.58 49.00 -87.29
C LYS A 24 -15.44 47.86 -86.75
N PHE A 25 -16.38 47.36 -87.54
CA PHE A 25 -17.14 46.17 -87.18
C PHE A 25 -16.23 44.92 -87.10
N GLN A 26 -15.27 44.79 -88.01
CA GLN A 26 -14.32 43.69 -88.02
C GLN A 26 -13.30 43.77 -86.87
N ASP A 27 -12.82 44.96 -86.53
CA ASP A 27 -12.02 45.23 -85.33
C ASP A 27 -12.81 44.88 -84.06
N MET A 28 -14.06 45.35 -83.96
CA MET A 28 -14.94 45.06 -82.82
C MET A 28 -15.25 43.57 -82.69
N LYS A 29 -15.47 42.87 -83.80
CA LYS A 29 -15.66 41.41 -83.82
C LYS A 29 -14.40 40.69 -83.33
N THR A 30 -13.22 41.10 -83.80
CA THR A 30 -11.93 40.52 -83.39
C THR A 30 -11.67 40.77 -81.90
N GLU A 31 -11.99 41.97 -81.41
CA GLU A 31 -11.86 42.31 -80.00
C GLU A 31 -12.83 41.51 -79.13
N GLN A 32 -14.07 41.34 -79.59
CA GLN A 32 -15.04 40.47 -78.93
C GLN A 32 -14.54 39.01 -78.86
N GLU A 33 -13.98 38.48 -79.95
CA GLU A 33 -13.38 37.14 -79.97
C GLU A 33 -12.18 37.02 -79.00
N ASN A 34 -11.34 38.06 -78.91
CA ASN A 34 -10.24 38.11 -77.95
C ASN A 34 -10.73 38.13 -76.49
N ILE A 35 -11.76 38.93 -76.19
CA ILE A 35 -12.36 38.98 -74.85
C ILE A 35 -12.96 37.63 -74.47
N ILE A 36 -13.66 36.96 -75.40
CA ILE A 36 -14.18 35.61 -75.19
C ILE A 36 -13.03 34.63 -74.92
N ALA A 37 -11.93 34.69 -75.67
CA ALA A 37 -10.74 33.87 -75.42
C ALA A 37 -10.12 34.09 -74.05
N GLN A 38 -9.96 35.34 -73.64
CA GLN A 38 -9.48 35.65 -72.29
C GLN A 38 -10.44 35.15 -71.21
N ALA A 39 -11.75 35.28 -71.41
CA ALA A 39 -12.77 34.76 -70.49
C ALA A 39 -12.69 33.22 -70.38
N VAL A 40 -12.58 32.50 -71.49
CA VAL A 40 -12.41 31.03 -71.48
C VAL A 40 -11.12 30.62 -70.76
N GLY A 41 -10.03 31.36 -70.97
CA GLY A 41 -8.74 31.14 -70.30
C GLY A 41 -8.80 31.35 -68.78
N THR A 42 -9.42 32.44 -68.33
CA THR A 42 -9.63 32.71 -66.90
C THR A 42 -10.55 31.67 -66.25
N GLN A 43 -11.60 31.24 -66.95
CA GLN A 43 -12.51 30.18 -66.48
C GLN A 43 -11.80 28.83 -66.30
N ILE A 44 -10.97 28.39 -67.27
CA ILE A 44 -10.25 27.12 -67.12
C ILE A 44 -9.21 27.19 -65.99
N LYS A 45 -8.57 28.36 -65.79
CA LYS A 45 -7.65 28.59 -64.67
C LYS A 45 -8.37 28.49 -63.31
N GLN A 46 -9.54 29.13 -63.17
CA GLN A 46 -10.34 29.04 -61.95
C GLN A 46 -10.72 27.60 -61.62
N ILE A 47 -11.11 26.81 -62.63
CA ILE A 47 -11.37 25.38 -62.45
C ILE A 47 -10.08 24.65 -62.07
N GLY A 48 -8.95 24.95 -62.72
CA GLY A 48 -7.64 24.38 -62.40
C GLY A 48 -7.23 24.56 -60.95
N GLU A 49 -7.39 25.78 -60.42
CA GLU A 49 -7.10 26.10 -59.02
C GLU A 49 -8.04 25.34 -58.06
N ALA A 50 -9.34 25.25 -58.38
CA ALA A 50 -10.30 24.47 -57.62
C ALA A 50 -9.95 22.97 -57.63
N VAL A 51 -9.54 22.41 -58.77
CA VAL A 51 -9.12 21.01 -58.87
C VAL A 51 -7.83 20.76 -58.09
N ASN A 52 -6.86 21.68 -58.10
CA ASN A 52 -5.65 21.55 -57.27
C ASN A 52 -5.99 21.47 -55.77
N ARG A 53 -6.93 22.31 -55.29
CA ARG A 53 -7.42 22.23 -53.90
C ARG A 53 -8.14 20.92 -53.63
N TYR A 54 -8.97 20.46 -54.57
CA TYR A 54 -9.65 19.17 -54.46
C TYR A 54 -8.66 18.00 -54.32
N ILE A 55 -7.59 17.98 -55.12
CA ILE A 55 -6.52 16.98 -55.04
C ILE A 55 -5.88 16.97 -53.65
N SER A 56 -5.62 18.15 -53.08
CA SER A 56 -5.02 18.28 -51.74
C SER A 56 -5.97 17.79 -50.63
N ILE A 57 -7.26 18.12 -50.71
CA ILE A 57 -8.25 17.73 -49.70
C ILE A 57 -8.51 16.23 -49.71
N HIS A 58 -8.63 15.64 -50.91
CA HIS A 58 -9.04 14.24 -51.11
C HIS A 58 -7.88 13.35 -51.59
N TYR A 59 -6.64 13.69 -51.23
CA TYR A 59 -5.47 12.92 -51.61
C TYR A 59 -5.57 11.46 -51.14
N ASP A 60 -6.10 11.21 -49.94
CA ASP A 60 -6.34 9.87 -49.40
C ASP A 60 -7.29 9.04 -50.29
N LYS A 61 -8.36 9.66 -50.79
CA LYS A 61 -9.32 9.01 -51.70
C LYS A 61 -8.76 8.81 -53.10
N LEU A 62 -8.04 9.80 -53.64
CA LEU A 62 -7.45 9.76 -54.98
C LEU A 62 -6.26 8.79 -55.05
N SER A 63 -5.45 8.72 -54.00
CA SER A 63 -4.34 7.76 -53.89
C SER A 63 -4.82 6.32 -53.75
N THR A 64 -6.02 6.10 -53.21
CA THR A 64 -6.67 4.77 -53.13
C THR A 64 -7.63 4.49 -54.29
N LEU A 65 -7.83 5.43 -55.22
CA LEU A 65 -8.79 5.34 -56.34
C LEU A 65 -10.22 5.04 -55.86
N SER A 66 -10.67 5.72 -54.81
CA SER A 66 -11.99 5.55 -54.20
C SER A 66 -13.07 6.44 -54.83
N SER A 67 -14.15 5.86 -55.35
CA SER A 67 -15.30 6.60 -55.91
C SER A 67 -16.21 7.21 -54.84
N SER A 68 -16.97 8.24 -55.19
CA SER A 68 -18.03 8.86 -54.37
C SER A 68 -19.25 9.23 -55.22
N SER A 69 -20.45 9.07 -54.65
CA SER A 69 -21.74 9.39 -55.25
C SER A 69 -22.50 10.50 -54.50
N SER A 70 -21.78 11.46 -53.92
CA SER A 70 -22.32 12.63 -53.20
C SER A 70 -22.88 12.36 -51.80
N GLN A 71 -22.00 11.86 -50.92
CA GLN A 71 -22.29 11.62 -49.51
C GLN A 71 -21.95 12.85 -48.66
N SER A 72 -22.54 12.99 -47.46
CA SER A 72 -22.33 14.16 -46.59
C SER A 72 -20.87 14.38 -46.18
N SER A 73 -20.06 13.32 -46.09
CA SER A 73 -18.64 13.36 -45.75
C SER A 73 -17.70 13.27 -46.97
N ASP A 74 -18.25 13.04 -48.17
CA ASP A 74 -17.52 12.97 -49.44
C ASP A 74 -18.47 13.47 -50.55
N PRO A 75 -18.64 14.79 -50.70
CA PRO A 75 -19.71 15.43 -51.46
C PRO A 75 -19.83 15.07 -52.95
N GLY A 76 -18.81 14.44 -53.56
CA GLY A 76 -18.88 13.80 -54.89
C GLY A 76 -19.54 14.65 -56.00
N PRO A 77 -19.84 14.10 -57.19
CA PRO A 77 -19.50 12.75 -57.62
C PRO A 77 -18.01 12.64 -58.00
N ARG A 78 -17.38 11.52 -57.68
CA ARG A 78 -16.03 11.15 -58.12
C ARG A 78 -16.06 9.72 -58.63
N ALA A 79 -15.77 9.50 -59.90
CA ALA A 79 -15.80 8.17 -60.51
C ALA A 79 -14.37 7.67 -60.71
N CYS A 80 -13.90 6.77 -59.85
CA CYS A 80 -12.57 6.19 -59.91
C CYS A 80 -12.57 4.78 -60.52
N SER A 81 -11.51 4.48 -61.26
CA SER A 81 -11.21 3.17 -61.84
C SER A 81 -9.69 2.93 -61.78
N ALA A 82 -9.23 1.77 -62.26
CA ALA A 82 -7.79 1.48 -62.38
C ALA A 82 -7.02 2.53 -63.22
N ASN A 83 -7.71 3.26 -64.10
CA ASN A 83 -7.12 4.23 -65.01
C ASN A 83 -7.08 5.67 -64.45
N GLY A 84 -7.63 5.91 -63.26
CA GLY A 84 -7.74 7.23 -62.64
C GLY A 84 -9.16 7.56 -62.19
N CYS A 85 -9.35 8.80 -61.77
CA CYS A 85 -10.62 9.34 -61.29
C CYS A 85 -11.11 10.47 -62.17
N GLU A 86 -12.39 10.44 -62.53
CA GLU A 86 -13.09 11.54 -63.16
C GLU A 86 -13.90 12.32 -62.12
N ILE A 87 -13.79 13.65 -62.15
CA ILE A 87 -14.63 14.55 -61.36
C ILE A 87 -15.33 15.54 -62.28
N THR A 88 -16.36 16.19 -61.77
CA THR A 88 -17.14 17.17 -62.52
C THR A 88 -17.02 18.55 -61.89
N VAL A 89 -17.45 19.58 -62.63
CA VAL A 89 -17.59 20.92 -62.07
C VAL A 89 -18.59 20.91 -60.89
N GLN A 90 -19.62 20.07 -60.95
CA GLN A 90 -20.56 19.88 -59.84
C GLN A 90 -19.85 19.35 -58.58
N THR A 91 -18.86 18.47 -58.73
CA THR A 91 -18.03 17.99 -57.62
C THR A 91 -17.35 19.16 -56.91
N LEU A 92 -16.76 20.08 -57.66
CA LEU A 92 -16.08 21.25 -57.09
C LEU A 92 -17.07 22.22 -56.43
N ILE A 93 -18.31 22.32 -56.91
CA ILE A 93 -19.37 23.11 -56.29
C ILE A 93 -19.84 22.47 -54.98
N ASN A 94 -20.08 21.16 -54.98
CA ASN A 94 -20.50 20.41 -53.79
C ASN A 94 -19.45 20.50 -52.67
N GLU A 95 -18.16 20.59 -53.03
CA GLU A 95 -17.04 20.79 -52.12
C GLU A 95 -16.83 22.25 -51.68
N GLY A 96 -17.62 23.19 -52.20
CA GLY A 96 -17.48 24.62 -51.93
C GLY A 96 -16.23 25.27 -52.55
N LEU A 97 -15.58 24.60 -53.51
CA LEU A 97 -14.38 25.09 -54.21
C LEU A 97 -14.72 26.00 -55.41
N LEU A 98 -15.94 25.92 -55.93
CA LEU A 98 -16.51 26.85 -56.90
C LEU A 98 -17.86 27.41 -56.40
N PRO A 99 -18.24 28.64 -56.81
CA PRO A 99 -19.52 29.22 -56.44
C PRO A 99 -20.71 28.38 -56.94
N PRO A 100 -21.85 28.34 -56.21
CA PRO A 100 -23.06 27.64 -56.64
C PRO A 100 -23.63 28.10 -57.99
N SER A 101 -23.31 29.33 -58.42
CA SER A 101 -23.74 29.90 -59.69
C SER A 101 -22.89 29.48 -60.89
N TYR A 102 -21.84 28.67 -60.69
CA TYR A 102 -20.93 28.27 -61.76
C TYR A 102 -21.56 27.16 -62.62
N THR A 103 -21.67 27.37 -63.94
CA THR A 103 -22.42 26.47 -64.84
C THR A 103 -21.58 25.37 -65.48
N GLY A 104 -20.24 25.45 -65.40
CA GLY A 104 -19.33 24.50 -66.03
C GLY A 104 -19.27 24.58 -67.56
N ILE A 105 -19.91 25.59 -68.16
CA ILE A 105 -19.86 25.90 -69.59
C ILE A 105 -19.10 27.22 -69.77
N ASN A 106 -18.10 27.22 -70.63
CA ASN A 106 -17.26 28.39 -70.88
C ASN A 106 -17.90 29.40 -71.83
N ALA A 107 -17.29 30.59 -71.97
CA ALA A 107 -17.80 31.64 -72.85
C ALA A 107 -17.87 31.24 -74.35
N TYR A 108 -17.19 30.18 -74.76
CA TYR A 108 -17.27 29.58 -76.09
C TYR A 108 -18.25 28.39 -76.15
N LYS A 109 -19.16 28.28 -75.18
CA LYS A 109 -20.20 27.22 -75.08
C LYS A 109 -19.65 25.79 -75.00
N SER A 110 -18.40 25.61 -74.58
CA SER A 110 -17.83 24.29 -74.32
C SER A 110 -17.84 23.99 -72.82
N SER A 111 -18.25 22.77 -72.47
CA SER A 111 -18.03 22.23 -71.14
C SER A 111 -16.57 21.76 -70.94
N TYR A 112 -16.25 21.33 -69.72
CA TYR A 112 -14.93 20.82 -69.34
C TYR A 112 -14.99 19.35 -68.92
N LYS A 113 -13.95 18.60 -69.27
CA LYS A 113 -13.70 17.23 -68.83
C LYS A 113 -12.48 17.24 -67.91
N ILE A 114 -12.63 16.73 -66.68
CA ILE A 114 -11.59 16.75 -65.64
C ILE A 114 -11.19 15.32 -65.31
N LEU A 115 -9.96 14.95 -65.63
CA LEU A 115 -9.42 13.62 -65.39
C LEU A 115 -8.22 13.70 -64.47
N LEU A 116 -8.22 12.89 -63.41
CA LEU A 116 -7.15 12.77 -62.42
C LEU A 116 -6.53 11.39 -62.54
N LYS A 117 -5.20 11.31 -62.56
CA LYS A 117 -4.44 10.07 -62.69
C LYS A 117 -3.45 9.92 -61.55
N ARG A 118 -3.47 8.75 -60.93
CA ARG A 118 -2.49 8.34 -59.92
C ARG A 118 -1.26 7.75 -60.61
N SER A 119 -0.08 8.12 -60.13
CA SER A 119 1.24 7.58 -60.51
C SER A 119 2.12 7.41 -59.28
N GLY A 120 3.30 6.76 -59.40
CA GLY A 120 4.19 6.48 -58.27
C GLY A 120 3.91 5.14 -57.57
N ILE A 121 4.58 4.92 -56.42
CA ILE A 121 4.52 3.70 -55.61
C ILE A 121 4.15 4.03 -54.16
N VAL A 122 3.56 3.08 -53.43
CA VAL A 122 3.25 3.22 -52.00
C VAL A 122 4.53 3.57 -51.20
N PRO A 123 4.50 4.55 -50.27
CA PRO A 123 3.38 5.39 -49.85
C PRO A 123 3.25 6.73 -50.63
N ASN A 124 4.15 7.00 -51.57
CA ASN A 124 4.32 8.30 -52.22
C ASN A 124 3.64 8.34 -53.60
N TYR A 125 2.31 8.29 -53.62
CA TYR A 125 1.57 8.47 -54.87
C TYR A 125 1.60 9.94 -55.33
N VAL A 126 1.66 10.17 -56.64
CA VAL A 126 1.51 11.50 -57.25
C VAL A 126 0.21 11.51 -58.03
N ILE A 127 -0.65 12.46 -57.69
CA ILE A 127 -1.94 12.67 -58.37
C ILE A 127 -1.78 13.82 -59.35
N ASN A 128 -1.69 13.49 -60.63
CA ASN A 128 -1.71 14.45 -61.73
C ASN A 128 -3.12 14.57 -62.30
N GLY A 129 -3.40 15.61 -63.06
CA GLY A 129 -4.65 15.69 -63.81
C GLY A 129 -4.59 16.60 -65.01
N LEU A 130 -5.59 16.44 -65.87
CA LEU A 130 -5.77 17.24 -67.07
C LEU A 130 -7.24 17.66 -67.19
N ILE A 131 -7.44 18.96 -67.35
CA ILE A 131 -8.73 19.56 -67.69
C ILE A 131 -8.69 19.86 -69.18
N THR A 132 -9.74 19.49 -69.91
CA THR A 132 -9.85 19.76 -71.36
C THR A 132 -11.24 20.28 -71.69
N THR A 133 -11.35 21.16 -72.68
CA THR A 133 -12.66 21.52 -73.25
C THR A 133 -13.23 20.34 -74.02
N THR A 134 -14.56 20.19 -74.02
CA THR A 134 -15.25 19.10 -74.74
C THR A 134 -15.50 19.41 -76.23
N ALA A 135 -15.54 20.69 -76.59
CA ALA A 135 -15.67 21.15 -77.97
C ALA A 135 -14.36 21.81 -78.45
N PRO A 136 -13.93 21.53 -79.69
CA PRO A 136 -12.77 22.18 -80.29
C PRO A 136 -13.10 23.60 -80.76
N TRP A 137 -12.11 24.48 -80.67
CA TRP A 137 -12.21 25.83 -81.19
C TRP A 137 -11.97 25.84 -82.69
N MET A 138 -13.05 25.82 -83.48
CA MET A 138 -12.99 25.73 -84.94
C MET A 138 -13.90 26.75 -85.61
N GLU A 139 -13.47 27.26 -86.75
CA GLU A 139 -14.28 28.04 -87.68
C GLU A 139 -14.23 27.33 -89.05
N GLY A 140 -15.35 26.71 -89.44
CA GLY A 140 -15.37 25.76 -90.55
C GLY A 140 -14.46 24.55 -90.27
N ASN A 141 -13.54 24.25 -91.19
CA ASN A 141 -12.56 23.16 -91.05
C ASN A 141 -11.20 23.61 -90.49
N LYS A 142 -11.08 24.86 -90.00
CA LYS A 142 -9.82 25.42 -89.47
C LYS A 142 -9.88 25.56 -87.95
N THR A 143 -8.87 25.04 -87.26
CA THR A 143 -8.68 25.27 -85.83
C THR A 143 -8.22 26.72 -85.58
N ARG A 144 -8.91 27.43 -84.68
CA ARG A 144 -8.58 28.81 -84.28
C ARG A 144 -7.48 28.84 -83.22
N TYR A 145 -6.25 28.52 -83.63
CA TYR A 145 -5.08 28.53 -82.75
C TYR A 145 -4.72 29.92 -82.22
N ASP A 146 -5.12 30.97 -82.94
CA ASP A 146 -5.02 32.37 -82.50
C ASP A 146 -5.81 32.62 -81.21
N LEU A 147 -7.06 32.16 -81.15
CA LEU A 147 -7.91 32.31 -79.97
C LEU A 147 -7.55 31.34 -78.85
N LEU A 148 -7.15 30.11 -79.18
CA LEU A 148 -6.59 29.18 -78.20
C LEU A 148 -5.33 29.75 -77.54
N GLY A 149 -4.44 30.35 -78.33
CA GLY A 149 -3.24 31.03 -77.82
C GLY A 149 -3.59 32.19 -76.87
N LYS A 150 -4.62 32.99 -77.19
CA LYS A 150 -5.13 34.06 -76.31
C LYS A 150 -5.72 33.50 -75.02
N ALA A 151 -6.48 32.41 -75.08
CA ALA A 151 -7.00 31.74 -73.89
C ALA A 151 -5.88 31.17 -73.02
N MET A 152 -4.85 30.58 -73.63
CA MET A 152 -3.67 30.09 -72.93
C MET A 152 -2.91 31.23 -72.21
N GLN A 153 -2.76 32.41 -72.86
CA GLN A 153 -2.15 33.58 -72.22
C GLN A 153 -2.89 34.00 -70.95
N ALA A 154 -4.23 33.99 -70.96
CA ALA A 154 -5.04 34.32 -69.78
C ALA A 154 -5.01 33.23 -68.70
N ALA A 155 -4.92 31.96 -69.11
CA ALA A 155 -4.87 30.82 -68.19
C ALA A 155 -3.51 30.62 -67.51
N GLY A 156 -2.41 31.02 -68.17
CA GLY A 156 -1.04 30.94 -67.63
C GLY A 156 -0.28 29.68 -68.06
N ILE A 157 0.85 29.40 -67.39
CA ILE A 157 1.85 28.41 -67.83
C ILE A 157 1.34 26.96 -67.83
N ASP A 158 0.35 26.65 -66.99
CA ASP A 158 -0.26 25.32 -66.90
C ASP A 158 -1.29 25.06 -67.99
N SER A 159 -1.60 26.07 -68.80
CA SER A 159 -2.46 25.90 -69.97
C SER A 159 -1.73 25.26 -71.14
N GLY A 160 -2.52 24.64 -72.01
CA GLY A 160 -2.07 23.96 -73.21
C GLY A 160 -3.20 23.86 -74.22
N MET A 161 -2.92 23.26 -75.36
CA MET A 161 -3.92 22.98 -76.38
C MET A 161 -3.61 21.67 -77.10
N THR A 162 -4.63 21.06 -77.71
CA THR A 162 -4.43 19.85 -78.52
C THR A 162 -4.02 20.23 -79.93
N GLN A 163 -2.76 19.93 -80.27
CA GLN A 163 -2.20 20.14 -81.62
C GLN A 163 -2.53 18.98 -82.56
N SER A 164 -2.85 17.80 -82.00
CA SER A 164 -3.34 16.62 -82.70
C SER A 164 -4.46 15.97 -81.88
N ALA A 165 -5.14 14.97 -82.46
CA ALA A 165 -6.09 14.14 -81.71
C ALA A 165 -5.43 13.23 -80.65
N THR A 166 -4.10 13.23 -80.52
CA THR A 166 -3.34 12.32 -79.65
C THR A 166 -2.43 13.04 -78.65
N LEU A 167 -2.25 14.36 -78.78
CA LEU A 167 -1.29 15.13 -78.00
C LEU A 167 -1.85 16.50 -77.59
N ALA A 168 -1.85 16.75 -76.29
CA ALA A 168 -1.98 18.08 -75.69
C ALA A 168 -0.60 18.59 -75.26
N SER A 169 -0.29 19.84 -75.58
CA SER A 169 1.01 20.44 -75.25
C SER A 169 0.84 21.84 -74.65
N GLY A 170 1.65 22.14 -73.64
CA GLY A 170 1.78 23.48 -73.07
C GLY A 170 2.55 24.44 -73.99
N TYR A 171 2.60 25.72 -73.60
CA TYR A 171 3.39 26.72 -74.33
C TYR A 171 4.85 26.28 -74.48
N SER A 172 5.39 26.36 -75.70
CA SER A 172 6.73 25.92 -76.08
C SER A 172 7.11 24.48 -75.66
N GLY A 173 6.12 23.59 -75.48
CA GLY A 173 6.37 22.20 -75.08
C GLY A 173 6.80 22.03 -73.62
N SER A 174 6.57 23.03 -72.76
CA SER A 174 6.86 23.00 -71.31
C SER A 174 6.27 21.78 -70.57
N TRP A 175 5.21 21.20 -71.11
CA TRP A 175 4.68 19.89 -70.76
C TRP A 175 3.93 19.29 -71.94
N SER A 176 3.73 17.98 -71.93
CA SER A 176 2.92 17.30 -72.93
C SER A 176 2.20 16.11 -72.32
N GLU A 177 0.96 15.89 -72.75
CA GLU A 177 0.11 14.80 -72.31
C GLU A 177 -0.51 14.05 -73.49
N LYS A 178 -0.50 12.73 -73.41
CA LYS A 178 -0.95 11.83 -74.49
C LYS A 178 -2.37 11.34 -74.24
N SER A 179 -3.09 11.05 -75.32
CA SER A 179 -4.42 10.44 -75.28
C SER A 179 -4.46 9.08 -74.56
N SER A 180 -3.34 8.35 -74.54
CA SER A 180 -3.19 7.10 -73.77
C SER A 180 -3.26 7.30 -72.25
N ASN A 181 -2.89 8.50 -71.76
CA ASN A 181 -2.99 8.86 -70.36
C ASN A 181 -4.30 9.57 -70.03
N TYR A 182 -4.75 10.42 -70.95
CA TYR A 182 -5.94 11.25 -70.80
C TYR A 182 -6.84 11.11 -72.05
N PRO A 183 -7.83 10.21 -72.03
CA PRO A 183 -8.70 9.94 -73.18
C PRO A 183 -9.52 11.14 -73.68
N SER A 184 -9.58 12.23 -72.91
CA SER A 184 -10.22 13.48 -73.33
C SER A 184 -9.43 14.22 -74.41
N VAL A 185 -8.14 13.90 -74.59
CA VAL A 185 -7.34 14.34 -75.74
C VAL A 185 -7.72 13.48 -76.95
N ASN A 186 -8.73 13.89 -77.71
CA ASN A 186 -9.28 13.10 -78.82
C ASN A 186 -9.59 13.89 -80.10
N LYS A 187 -9.41 15.21 -80.08
CA LYS A 187 -9.63 16.13 -81.21
C LYS A 187 -8.55 17.20 -81.22
N THR A 188 -8.28 17.79 -82.38
CA THR A 188 -7.48 19.00 -82.50
C THR A 188 -8.26 20.23 -82.02
N GLY A 189 -7.57 21.21 -81.45
CA GLY A 189 -8.17 22.49 -81.09
C GLY A 189 -8.94 22.54 -79.76
N LEU A 190 -8.71 21.59 -78.85
CA LEU A 190 -9.22 21.66 -77.48
C LEU A 190 -8.26 22.51 -76.63
N LEU A 191 -8.80 23.32 -75.73
CA LEU A 191 -8.02 23.99 -74.68
C LEU A 191 -7.81 23.00 -73.53
N ALA A 192 -6.58 22.95 -73.00
CA ALA A 192 -6.19 22.07 -71.92
C ALA A 192 -5.56 22.84 -70.76
N TYR A 193 -5.61 22.27 -69.56
CA TYR A 193 -4.98 22.82 -68.36
C TYR A 193 -4.50 21.68 -67.46
N ARG A 194 -3.22 21.64 -67.11
CA ARG A 194 -2.67 20.61 -66.21
C ARG A 194 -2.88 20.98 -64.74
N VAL A 195 -3.07 19.98 -63.89
CA VAL A 195 -3.27 20.14 -62.44
C VAL A 195 -2.51 19.04 -61.69
N GLY A 196 -2.27 19.23 -60.39
CA GLY A 196 -1.66 18.23 -59.52
C GLY A 196 -0.13 18.14 -59.56
N TYR A 197 0.54 19.11 -60.18
CA TYR A 197 2.01 19.24 -60.14
C TYR A 197 2.47 19.35 -58.67
N ASP A 198 3.43 18.50 -58.27
CA ASP A 198 3.96 18.35 -56.90
C ASP A 198 2.95 17.96 -55.80
N SER A 199 1.92 17.18 -56.15
CA SER A 199 0.90 16.74 -55.19
C SER A 199 1.39 15.88 -54.01
N SER A 200 2.63 15.38 -54.05
CA SER A 200 3.26 14.62 -52.96
C SER A 200 3.59 15.47 -51.72
N MET A 201 3.70 16.79 -51.84
CA MET A 201 4.01 17.70 -50.73
C MET A 201 2.77 18.07 -49.88
N TYR A 202 1.55 17.73 -50.31
CA TYR A 202 0.32 18.07 -49.58
C TYR A 202 0.04 17.18 -48.36
N SER A 203 0.84 16.15 -48.09
CA SER A 203 0.65 15.21 -46.97
C SER A 203 1.38 15.61 -45.66
N VAL A 204 1.92 16.82 -45.56
CA VAL A 204 2.95 17.16 -44.53
C VAL A 204 2.39 17.77 -43.23
N TYR A 205 1.11 18.17 -43.16
CA TYR A 205 0.61 18.92 -42.00
C TYR A 205 -0.47 18.17 -41.19
N LEU A 206 -0.19 18.00 -39.90
CA LEU A 206 -1.24 17.81 -38.89
C LEU A 206 -2.17 19.04 -38.94
N ARG A 207 -3.48 18.83 -39.15
CA ARG A 207 -4.44 19.94 -39.13
C ARG A 207 -4.43 20.58 -37.74
N ARG A 208 -4.06 21.86 -37.68
CA ARG A 208 -3.89 22.63 -36.44
C ARG A 208 -5.18 23.23 -35.89
N ASP A 209 -6.25 23.19 -36.66
CA ASP A 209 -7.54 23.79 -36.29
C ASP A 209 -8.38 22.91 -35.35
N GLY A 210 -8.00 21.64 -35.16
CA GLY A 210 -8.69 20.71 -34.25
C GLY A 210 -10.12 20.35 -34.66
N THR A 211 -10.57 20.77 -35.84
CA THR A 211 -11.97 20.62 -36.28
C THR A 211 -12.30 19.22 -36.78
N LEU A 212 -11.28 18.44 -37.16
CA LEU A 212 -11.42 17.07 -37.64
C LEU A 212 -10.51 16.12 -36.84
N PRO A 213 -11.04 14.98 -36.35
CA PRO A 213 -10.21 13.98 -35.67
C PRO A 213 -9.22 13.32 -36.65
N MET A 214 -8.11 12.82 -36.10
CA MET A 214 -7.19 11.98 -36.89
C MET A 214 -7.90 10.69 -37.30
N THR A 215 -7.76 10.30 -38.57
CA THR A 215 -8.32 9.05 -39.11
C THR A 215 -7.36 7.86 -38.99
N GLY A 216 -6.14 8.08 -38.49
CA GLY A 216 -5.12 7.07 -38.25
C GLY A 216 -4.21 7.43 -37.07
N ASN A 217 -3.27 6.55 -36.76
CA ASN A 217 -2.36 6.71 -35.62
C ASN A 217 -1.31 7.80 -35.89
N LEU A 218 -0.97 8.57 -34.87
CA LEU A 218 0.21 9.44 -34.86
C LEU A 218 1.44 8.64 -34.45
N ASN A 219 2.44 8.52 -35.32
CA ASN A 219 3.74 7.95 -34.97
C ASN A 219 4.77 9.09 -34.89
N MET A 220 5.24 9.38 -33.68
CA MET A 220 6.24 10.42 -33.41
C MET A 220 7.68 9.89 -33.41
N GLY A 221 7.92 8.62 -33.73
CA GLY A 221 9.26 8.03 -33.65
C GLY A 221 9.94 8.30 -32.29
N ASN A 222 11.17 8.83 -32.33
CA ASN A 222 11.94 9.23 -31.15
C ASN A 222 11.89 10.75 -30.91
N GLN A 223 10.74 11.38 -31.19
CA GLN A 223 10.57 12.83 -31.07
C GLN A 223 9.70 13.19 -29.86
N ASP A 224 9.99 14.34 -29.27
CA ASP A 224 9.27 14.86 -28.11
C ASP A 224 7.95 15.56 -28.49
N ILE A 225 7.00 15.59 -27.55
CA ILE A 225 5.82 16.45 -27.62
C ILE A 225 5.91 17.44 -26.44
N ASN A 226 6.29 18.67 -26.73
CA ASN A 226 6.50 19.69 -25.71
C ASN A 226 5.24 20.56 -25.50
N ASN A 227 5.07 21.11 -24.30
CA ASN A 227 4.02 22.07 -23.93
C ASN A 227 2.58 21.56 -24.14
N VAL A 228 2.34 20.26 -23.98
CA VAL A 228 0.99 19.70 -23.99
C VAL A 228 0.26 20.14 -22.72
N ARG A 229 -0.87 20.86 -22.86
CA ARG A 229 -1.67 21.28 -21.71
C ARG A 229 -2.39 20.10 -21.06
N ASN A 230 -3.09 19.30 -21.86
CA ASN A 230 -3.88 18.15 -21.41
C ASN A 230 -3.67 16.97 -22.35
N ILE A 231 -3.59 15.76 -21.80
CA ILE A 231 -3.70 14.51 -22.55
C ILE A 231 -4.89 13.75 -21.97
N THR A 232 -5.87 13.44 -22.81
CA THR A 232 -7.03 12.63 -22.42
C THR A 232 -7.07 11.40 -23.31
N ALA A 233 -6.70 10.24 -22.75
CA ALA A 233 -6.67 8.97 -23.46
C ALA A 233 -7.84 8.08 -22.98
N ALA A 234 -8.61 7.54 -23.93
CA ALA A 234 -9.64 6.55 -23.62
C ALA A 234 -9.07 5.12 -23.45
N GLY A 235 -7.84 4.89 -23.91
CA GLY A 235 -7.15 3.61 -23.85
C GLY A 235 -5.96 3.62 -22.88
N THR A 236 -5.00 2.73 -23.14
CA THR A 236 -3.79 2.58 -22.32
C THR A 236 -2.75 3.65 -22.63
N THR A 237 -2.13 4.22 -21.60
CA THR A 237 -0.88 4.97 -21.73
C THR A 237 0.28 4.08 -21.29
N THR A 238 1.19 3.78 -22.23
CA THR A 238 2.41 3.01 -21.95
C THR A 238 3.59 3.97 -21.96
N SER A 239 4.31 4.05 -20.84
CA SER A 239 5.55 4.82 -20.73
C SER A 239 6.61 3.98 -20.02
N GLY A 240 7.89 4.18 -20.37
CA GLY A 240 8.99 3.60 -19.60
C GLY A 240 9.08 4.22 -18.20
N ILE A 241 8.94 5.54 -18.10
CA ILE A 241 8.93 6.30 -16.83
C ILE A 241 7.80 7.32 -16.89
N LEU A 242 6.94 7.33 -15.87
CA LEU A 242 5.98 8.39 -15.63
C LEU A 242 6.51 9.29 -14.51
N HIS A 243 7.03 10.47 -14.87
CA HIS A 243 7.50 11.45 -13.89
C HIS A 243 6.41 12.48 -13.62
N SER A 244 5.60 12.25 -12.58
CA SER A 244 4.65 13.24 -12.08
C SER A 244 5.30 14.08 -10.99
N ILE A 245 5.28 15.41 -11.16
CA ILE A 245 5.73 16.38 -10.16
C ILE A 245 4.61 16.83 -9.21
N GLY A 246 3.36 16.52 -9.55
CA GLY A 246 2.18 16.77 -8.74
C GLY A 246 1.43 15.49 -8.42
N ASP A 247 0.17 15.64 -8.00
CA ASP A 247 -0.67 14.52 -7.60
C ASP A 247 -0.96 13.55 -8.76
N THR A 248 -0.86 12.26 -8.49
CA THR A 248 -1.32 11.20 -9.38
C THR A 248 -2.57 10.58 -8.77
N THR A 249 -3.74 10.90 -9.33
CA THR A 249 -5.02 10.32 -8.89
C THR A 249 -5.36 9.09 -9.73
N ILE A 250 -5.55 7.94 -9.08
CA ILE A 250 -5.92 6.68 -9.72
C ILE A 250 -7.33 6.32 -9.26
N GLY A 251 -8.32 6.42 -10.16
CA GLY A 251 -9.71 6.10 -9.84
C GLY A 251 -10.00 4.60 -9.66
N GLY A 252 -9.06 3.74 -10.02
CA GLY A 252 -9.13 2.29 -9.88
C GLY A 252 -7.99 1.72 -9.04
N ASN A 253 -7.44 0.58 -9.44
CA ASN A 253 -6.34 -0.08 -8.74
C ASN A 253 -4.98 0.42 -9.23
N ALA A 254 -4.05 0.61 -8.30
CA ALA A 254 -2.64 0.82 -8.58
C ALA A 254 -1.86 -0.48 -8.30
N GLN A 255 -1.29 -1.09 -9.34
CA GLN A 255 -0.40 -2.25 -9.18
C GLN A 255 1.05 -1.79 -9.37
N VAL A 256 1.88 -1.98 -8.33
CA VAL A 256 3.32 -1.70 -8.38
C VAL A 256 4.04 -3.02 -8.18
N ASN A 257 4.66 -3.53 -9.24
CA ASN A 257 5.42 -4.80 -9.18
C ASN A 257 6.78 -4.63 -8.45
N GLY A 258 7.29 -3.40 -8.41
CA GLY A 258 8.51 -3.04 -7.68
C GLY A 258 8.21 -2.47 -6.30
N ASN A 259 9.12 -1.63 -5.82
CA ASN A 259 9.05 -1.04 -4.49
C ASN A 259 8.19 0.23 -4.51
N ILE A 260 7.41 0.44 -3.45
CA ILE A 260 6.79 1.73 -3.14
C ILE A 260 7.68 2.44 -2.13
N ASN A 261 8.33 3.52 -2.54
CA ASN A 261 9.14 4.36 -1.65
C ASN A 261 8.37 5.65 -1.33
N SER A 262 7.73 5.69 -0.16
CA SER A 262 6.95 6.85 0.30
C SER A 262 7.67 7.54 1.46
N ASN A 263 7.91 8.85 1.32
CA ASN A 263 8.56 9.67 2.35
C ASN A 263 7.61 10.15 3.46
N ASN A 264 6.30 9.93 3.30
CA ASN A 264 5.30 10.42 4.23
C ASN A 264 4.35 9.28 4.63
N THR A 265 3.04 9.46 4.43
CA THR A 265 2.04 8.49 4.88
C THR A 265 1.64 7.53 3.76
N VAL A 266 1.54 6.24 4.10
CA VAL A 266 0.81 5.24 3.31
C VAL A 266 -0.45 4.89 4.11
N SER A 267 -1.61 5.26 3.59
CA SER A 267 -2.90 5.07 4.26
C SER A 267 -3.85 4.28 3.36
N GLY A 268 -4.63 3.41 3.97
CA GLY A 268 -5.70 2.65 3.33
C GLY A 268 -6.55 1.99 4.39
N THR A 269 -7.79 1.62 4.04
CA THR A 269 -8.68 0.88 4.95
C THR A 269 -8.04 -0.41 5.46
N THR A 270 -7.25 -1.06 4.61
CA THR A 270 -6.46 -2.25 4.94
C THR A 270 -5.07 -2.15 4.32
N VAL A 271 -4.04 -2.40 5.11
CA VAL A 271 -2.66 -2.57 4.63
C VAL A 271 -2.21 -3.98 5.01
N SER A 272 -1.92 -4.81 4.01
CA SER A 272 -1.47 -6.19 4.20
C SER A 272 -0.02 -6.35 3.79
N SER A 273 0.89 -6.52 4.76
CA SER A 273 2.26 -6.96 4.48
C SER A 273 2.33 -8.48 4.44
N ARG A 274 2.99 -9.04 3.42
CA ARG A 274 3.23 -10.50 3.31
C ARG A 274 4.51 -10.94 4.01
N GLY A 275 5.31 -9.99 4.48
CA GLY A 275 6.58 -10.22 5.15
C GLY A 275 6.67 -9.42 6.45
N GLU A 276 7.90 -9.10 6.81
CA GLU A 276 8.19 -8.35 8.03
C GLU A 276 7.77 -6.87 7.91
N THR A 277 7.47 -6.26 9.05
CA THR A 277 7.21 -4.83 9.15
C THR A 277 8.17 -4.24 10.16
N TYR A 278 9.04 -3.33 9.69
CA TYR A 278 10.01 -2.64 10.51
C TYR A 278 9.54 -1.20 10.76
N THR A 279 9.53 -0.78 12.02
CA THR A 279 9.24 0.60 12.41
C THR A 279 10.44 1.17 13.16
N GLN A 280 10.91 2.37 12.75
CA GLN A 280 12.00 3.04 13.48
C GLN A 280 11.56 3.52 14.87
N ASN A 281 10.27 3.82 15.02
CA ASN A 281 9.64 4.25 16.25
C ASN A 281 8.48 3.30 16.61
N TRP A 282 7.48 3.82 17.31
CA TRP A 282 6.29 3.09 17.77
C TRP A 282 5.47 2.49 16.63
N PHE A 283 5.03 1.24 16.83
CA PHE A 283 3.86 0.69 16.16
C PHE A 283 2.61 1.21 16.88
N ARG A 284 1.79 2.02 16.21
CA ARG A 284 0.62 2.68 16.81
C ARG A 284 -0.69 2.11 16.26
N THR A 285 -1.62 1.81 17.17
CA THR A 285 -3.01 1.47 16.86
C THR A 285 -3.91 2.62 17.28
N LEU A 286 -4.84 3.06 16.41
CA LEU A 286 -5.63 4.29 16.63
C LEU A 286 -7.03 4.07 17.21
N GLY A 287 -7.50 2.82 17.30
CA GLY A 287 -8.82 2.49 17.87
C GLY A 287 -8.73 1.45 18.97
N ASP A 288 -9.88 1.00 19.46
CA ASP A 288 -10.03 0.08 20.61
C ASP A 288 -9.46 -1.34 20.40
N GLY A 289 -9.00 -1.62 19.18
CA GLY A 289 -8.32 -2.85 18.82
C GLY A 289 -6.88 -2.91 19.34
N GLY A 290 -6.02 -3.58 18.56
CA GLY A 290 -4.63 -3.73 18.92
C GLY A 290 -3.88 -4.60 17.90
N ILE A 291 -2.90 -5.36 18.39
CA ILE A 291 -2.16 -6.31 17.56
C ILE A 291 -2.91 -7.63 17.57
N TYR A 292 -3.39 -8.09 16.41
CA TYR A 292 -4.15 -9.33 16.29
C TYR A 292 -3.39 -10.40 15.49
N PHE A 293 -3.20 -11.57 16.09
CA PHE A 293 -2.55 -12.73 15.50
C PHE A 293 -3.58 -13.69 14.91
N GLN A 294 -3.94 -13.47 13.64
CA GLN A 294 -5.08 -14.13 12.99
C GLN A 294 -5.04 -15.66 13.03
N LYS A 295 -3.87 -16.28 12.86
CA LYS A 295 -3.72 -17.75 12.81
C LYS A 295 -4.27 -18.46 14.05
N TYR A 296 -4.13 -17.85 15.23
CA TYR A 296 -4.49 -18.48 16.51
C TYR A 296 -5.57 -17.70 17.27
N GLY A 297 -6.19 -16.69 16.65
CA GLY A 297 -7.26 -15.89 17.25
C GLY A 297 -6.86 -15.25 18.58
N GLY A 298 -5.64 -14.71 18.67
CA GLY A 298 -5.10 -14.08 19.87
C GLY A 298 -4.50 -12.72 19.55
N GLY A 299 -3.98 -12.01 20.55
CA GLY A 299 -3.43 -10.68 20.32
C GLY A 299 -3.06 -9.92 21.58
N TRP A 300 -2.82 -8.63 21.40
CA TRP A 300 -2.69 -7.63 22.45
C TRP A 300 -3.68 -6.51 22.17
N ASN A 301 -4.53 -6.19 23.13
CA ASN A 301 -5.42 -5.04 23.06
C ASN A 301 -5.43 -4.30 24.40
N MET A 302 -5.91 -3.07 24.39
CA MET A 302 -6.15 -2.29 25.61
C MET A 302 -7.65 -2.07 25.79
N PRO A 303 -8.34 -2.91 26.59
CA PRO A 303 -9.77 -2.77 26.81
C PRO A 303 -10.14 -1.54 27.66
N ASP A 304 -9.17 -0.98 28.37
CA ASP A 304 -9.27 0.24 29.15
C ASP A 304 -7.97 1.05 29.08
N ALA A 305 -7.96 2.25 29.64
CA ALA A 305 -6.83 3.18 29.56
C ALA A 305 -5.56 2.71 30.31
N ASN A 306 -5.64 1.68 31.15
CA ASN A 306 -4.59 1.29 32.09
C ASN A 306 -4.04 -0.13 31.87
N THR A 307 -4.72 -0.98 31.10
CA THR A 307 -4.34 -2.40 30.96
C THR A 307 -4.05 -2.81 29.53
N ILE A 308 -2.98 -3.57 29.34
CA ILE A 308 -2.74 -4.37 28.15
C ILE A 308 -3.19 -5.80 28.45
N GLN A 309 -4.06 -6.35 27.61
CA GLN A 309 -4.61 -7.69 27.77
C GLN A 309 -4.09 -8.62 26.66
N ALA A 310 -3.74 -9.85 27.04
CA ALA A 310 -3.57 -10.94 26.10
C ALA A 310 -4.95 -11.35 25.56
N TYR A 311 -5.28 -10.88 24.35
CA TYR A 311 -6.60 -11.02 23.75
C TYR A 311 -6.97 -12.48 23.48
N GLY A 312 -8.23 -12.83 23.71
CA GLY A 312 -8.76 -14.18 23.47
C GLY A 312 -8.26 -15.22 24.48
N GLY A 313 -8.00 -14.80 25.73
CA GLY A 313 -7.62 -15.68 26.83
C GLY A 313 -6.28 -16.37 26.64
N LYS A 314 -5.34 -15.72 25.94
CA LYS A 314 -4.03 -16.31 25.63
C LYS A 314 -3.06 -16.17 26.81
N ASN A 315 -2.20 -17.16 26.98
CA ASN A 315 -1.14 -17.15 27.99
C ASN A 315 0.04 -16.29 27.53
N ILE A 316 0.76 -15.69 28.48
CA ILE A 316 2.02 -14.98 28.26
C ILE A 316 3.17 -15.90 28.67
N ARG A 317 4.08 -16.21 27.74
CA ARG A 317 5.28 -17.00 28.01
C ARG A 317 6.53 -16.16 27.80
N THR A 318 7.37 -16.05 28.82
CA THR A 318 8.69 -15.40 28.76
C THR A 318 9.79 -16.43 28.98
N ALA A 319 10.94 -16.27 28.32
CA ALA A 319 12.11 -17.13 28.56
C ALA A 319 12.92 -16.69 29.79
N ALA A 320 12.84 -15.40 30.15
CA ALA A 320 13.43 -14.81 31.34
C ALA A 320 12.32 -14.40 32.33
N GLY A 321 12.52 -13.33 33.08
CA GLY A 321 11.55 -12.83 34.06
C GLY A 321 10.53 -11.83 33.49
N LEU A 322 9.45 -11.64 34.25
CA LEU A 322 8.54 -10.51 34.15
C LEU A 322 8.97 -9.47 35.21
N TYR A 323 9.40 -8.29 34.77
CA TYR A 323 9.74 -7.19 35.68
C TYR A 323 8.56 -6.22 35.78
N GLY A 324 8.10 -5.95 37.01
CA GLY A 324 7.02 -5.00 37.26
C GLY A 324 7.07 -4.53 38.71
N GLY A 325 6.58 -3.32 38.97
CA GLY A 325 6.49 -2.78 40.33
C GLY A 325 5.48 -3.54 41.21
N TYR A 326 4.44 -4.13 40.58
CA TYR A 326 3.42 -4.92 41.24
C TYR A 326 2.92 -6.01 40.29
N VAL A 327 2.89 -7.25 40.77
CA VAL A 327 2.34 -8.40 40.04
C VAL A 327 1.19 -8.97 40.85
N LYS A 328 -0.02 -8.88 40.30
CA LYS A 328 -1.23 -9.44 40.90
C LYS A 328 -1.61 -10.72 40.17
N SER A 329 -1.65 -11.83 40.91
CA SER A 329 -2.38 -13.03 40.47
C SER A 329 -3.74 -13.04 41.17
N THR A 330 -4.81 -13.26 40.41
CA THR A 330 -6.15 -13.52 40.95
C THR A 330 -6.42 -15.01 41.15
N GLY A 331 -5.49 -15.87 40.73
CA GLY A 331 -5.52 -17.31 40.95
C GLY A 331 -4.22 -17.79 41.58
N ASP A 332 -3.91 -19.08 41.42
CA ASP A 332 -2.74 -19.69 42.00
C ASP A 332 -1.43 -19.20 41.36
N ILE A 333 -0.36 -19.21 42.16
CA ILE A 333 1.01 -19.01 41.69
C ILE A 333 1.72 -20.35 41.86
N ASP A 334 1.94 -21.04 40.74
CA ASP A 334 2.76 -22.25 40.70
C ASP A 334 4.21 -21.88 40.35
N ALA A 335 5.10 -22.04 41.32
CA ALA A 335 6.53 -21.76 41.18
C ALA A 335 7.34 -23.04 41.44
N SER A 336 7.98 -23.57 40.39
CA SER A 336 8.86 -24.73 40.49
C SER A 336 10.20 -24.43 41.16
N GLY A 337 10.57 -23.15 41.20
CA GLY A 337 11.77 -22.64 41.87
C GLY A 337 11.47 -22.01 43.23
N ASN A 338 12.40 -21.19 43.71
CA ASN A 338 12.23 -20.46 44.97
C ASN A 338 11.34 -19.22 44.77
N ILE A 339 10.48 -18.96 45.75
CA ILE A 339 9.82 -17.65 45.91
C ILE A 339 10.67 -16.83 46.87
N THR A 340 11.29 -15.77 46.37
CA THR A 340 12.15 -14.87 47.16
C THR A 340 11.44 -13.53 47.40
N SER A 341 11.48 -13.05 48.65
CA SER A 341 10.99 -11.73 49.04
C SER A 341 12.02 -11.11 50.00
N SER A 342 12.35 -9.83 49.80
CA SER A 342 13.17 -9.06 50.74
C SER A 342 12.36 -8.54 51.94
N ALA A 343 11.04 -8.71 51.91
CA ALA A 343 10.12 -8.27 52.93
C ALA A 343 9.19 -9.42 53.33
N ILE A 344 7.89 -9.20 53.33
CA ILE A 344 6.89 -10.12 53.86
C ILE A 344 6.37 -11.03 52.75
N VAL A 345 6.23 -12.32 53.07
CA VAL A 345 5.36 -13.25 52.34
C VAL A 345 4.16 -13.53 53.23
N SER A 346 2.98 -13.03 52.86
CA SER A 346 1.74 -13.17 53.63
C SER A 346 0.72 -14.02 52.88
N GLY A 347 0.09 -14.96 53.57
CA GLY A 347 -1.07 -15.68 53.07
C GLY A 347 -1.94 -16.13 54.23
N GLN A 348 -3.19 -16.51 53.95
CA GLN A 348 -4.07 -17.06 54.98
C GLN A 348 -3.50 -18.36 55.56
N TYR A 349 -2.85 -19.17 54.73
CA TYR A 349 -2.19 -20.40 55.12
C TYR A 349 -0.84 -20.54 54.39
N LEU A 350 0.16 -21.08 55.08
CA LEU A 350 1.44 -21.49 54.50
C LEU A 350 1.61 -22.97 54.82
N GLN A 351 1.50 -23.82 53.79
CA GLN A 351 1.44 -25.27 53.95
C GLN A 351 2.71 -25.92 53.39
N PRO A 352 3.65 -26.36 54.24
CA PRO A 352 4.76 -27.19 53.79
C PRO A 352 4.22 -28.52 53.23
N THR A 353 4.61 -28.85 52.01
CA THR A 353 4.22 -30.13 51.37
C THR A 353 5.17 -31.27 51.76
N SER A 354 6.44 -30.94 52.02
CA SER A 354 7.46 -31.88 52.48
C SER A 354 7.08 -32.54 53.81
N VAL A 355 7.26 -33.86 53.89
CA VAL A 355 7.18 -34.63 55.15
C VAL A 355 8.59 -34.97 55.60
N SER A 356 8.93 -34.70 56.87
CA SER A 356 10.25 -34.96 57.43
C SER A 356 10.14 -35.58 58.83
N THR A 357 11.21 -36.24 59.27
CA THR A 357 11.26 -36.89 60.60
C THR A 357 12.15 -36.07 61.53
N ALA A 358 11.67 -35.77 62.73
CA ALA A 358 12.46 -35.05 63.74
C ALA A 358 13.80 -35.77 64.03
N GLY A 359 14.85 -35.00 64.30
CA GLY A 359 16.21 -35.47 64.53
C GLY A 359 17.01 -35.83 63.27
N THR A 360 16.37 -35.99 62.11
CA THR A 360 17.07 -36.32 60.85
C THR A 360 17.75 -35.12 60.22
N TYR A 361 18.74 -35.36 59.35
CA TYR A 361 19.50 -34.30 58.68
C TYR A 361 18.61 -33.45 57.77
N CYS A 362 18.86 -32.14 57.75
CA CYS A 362 18.25 -31.21 56.82
C CYS A 362 19.32 -30.33 56.17
N ARG A 363 19.11 -30.02 54.89
CA ARG A 363 20.12 -29.41 54.01
C ARG A 363 20.52 -27.98 54.41
N SER A 364 19.58 -27.20 54.92
CA SER A 364 19.79 -25.79 55.25
C SER A 364 18.90 -25.34 56.39
N ASN A 365 19.48 -24.62 57.36
CA ASN A 365 18.74 -24.03 58.48
C ASN A 365 17.63 -23.09 57.97
N GLY A 366 16.52 -23.02 58.70
CA GLY A 366 15.37 -22.17 58.39
C GLY A 366 14.35 -22.79 57.42
N LEU A 367 14.63 -23.95 56.83
CA LEU A 367 13.63 -24.70 56.06
C LEU A 367 12.48 -25.11 56.97
N MET A 368 11.24 -24.97 56.47
CA MET A 368 10.03 -25.46 57.11
C MET A 368 9.55 -26.75 56.43
N SER A 369 9.10 -27.71 57.23
CA SER A 369 8.53 -28.98 56.80
C SER A 369 7.43 -29.38 57.77
N LYS A 370 6.76 -30.51 57.54
CA LYS A 370 5.84 -31.10 58.52
C LYS A 370 6.22 -32.54 58.82
N ASP A 371 5.81 -33.06 59.97
CA ASP A 371 5.84 -34.51 60.18
C ASP A 371 4.63 -35.21 59.50
N SER A 372 4.52 -36.53 59.67
CA SER A 372 3.41 -37.31 59.09
C SER A 372 2.04 -36.96 59.66
N GLN A 373 1.98 -36.30 60.82
CA GLN A 373 0.76 -35.85 61.49
C GLN A 373 0.45 -34.37 61.22
N GLY A 374 1.31 -33.66 60.47
CA GLY A 374 1.14 -32.26 60.12
C GLY A 374 1.77 -31.26 61.11
N LYS A 375 2.53 -31.71 62.12
CA LYS A 375 3.24 -30.81 63.03
C LYS A 375 4.36 -30.10 62.29
N LEU A 376 4.48 -28.78 62.48
CA LEU A 376 5.54 -27.98 61.87
C LEU A 376 6.92 -28.40 62.42
N LEU A 377 7.84 -28.64 61.49
CA LEU A 377 9.25 -28.87 61.72
C LEU A 377 10.05 -27.72 61.10
N THR A 378 11.12 -27.30 61.77
CA THR A 378 12.08 -26.34 61.24
C THR A 378 13.48 -26.94 61.25
N CYS A 379 14.24 -26.72 60.20
CA CYS A 379 15.64 -27.11 60.16
C CYS A 379 16.45 -26.17 61.07
N GLN A 380 17.08 -26.72 62.10
CA GLN A 380 17.95 -25.98 63.02
C GLN A 380 19.23 -26.78 63.23
N SER A 381 20.39 -26.12 63.14
CA SER A 381 21.71 -26.76 63.27
C SER A 381 21.87 -28.02 62.40
N GLY A 382 21.31 -28.01 61.19
CA GLY A 382 21.37 -29.12 60.24
C GLY A 382 20.48 -30.33 60.59
N ARG A 383 19.55 -30.20 61.54
CA ARG A 383 18.56 -31.25 61.86
C ARG A 383 17.12 -30.74 61.92
N TRP A 384 16.20 -31.57 61.47
CA TRP A 384 14.77 -31.32 61.61
C TRP A 384 14.39 -31.31 63.08
N THR A 385 13.93 -30.16 63.57
CA THR A 385 13.58 -29.97 64.96
C THR A 385 12.11 -29.63 65.05
N SER A 386 11.39 -30.31 65.94
CA SER A 386 10.01 -29.93 66.22
C SER A 386 10.00 -28.69 67.11
N LEU A 387 9.07 -27.78 66.87
CA LEU A 387 8.81 -26.72 67.83
C LEU A 387 8.32 -27.39 69.13
N SER A 388 9.01 -27.10 70.24
CA SER A 388 8.67 -27.66 71.54
C SER A 388 8.69 -26.61 72.63
N ASP A 389 7.65 -26.65 73.45
CA ASP A 389 7.38 -25.63 74.48
C ASP A 389 8.20 -25.83 75.77
N PHE A 390 8.94 -26.94 75.89
CA PHE A 390 9.76 -27.28 77.07
C PHE A 390 11.22 -27.58 76.68
N PRO A 391 12.20 -26.83 77.24
CA PRO A 391 13.61 -27.19 77.15
C PRO A 391 13.91 -28.59 77.70
N ALA A 392 14.80 -29.32 77.04
CA ALA A 392 15.29 -30.60 77.55
C ALA A 392 15.97 -30.42 78.92
N GLY A 393 15.66 -31.32 79.85
CA GLY A 393 16.24 -31.35 81.20
C GLY A 393 15.45 -30.63 82.28
N ILE A 394 14.30 -30.02 81.98
CA ILE A 394 13.39 -29.54 83.02
C ILE A 394 12.58 -30.72 83.56
N PRO A 395 12.62 -31.01 84.88
CA PRO A 395 11.71 -31.98 85.49
C PRO A 395 10.29 -31.41 85.53
N VAL A 396 9.35 -32.10 84.89
CA VAL A 396 7.92 -31.74 84.85
C VAL A 396 7.12 -32.81 85.59
N PRO A 397 6.20 -32.45 86.50
CA PRO A 397 5.27 -33.40 87.11
C PRO A 397 4.36 -34.04 86.05
N TRP A 398 4.25 -35.36 86.06
CA TRP A 398 3.46 -36.16 85.13
C TRP A 398 2.52 -37.10 85.88
N PRO A 399 1.22 -37.14 85.52
CA PRO A 399 0.21 -37.80 86.34
C PRO A 399 0.22 -39.33 86.24
N THR A 400 0.90 -39.93 85.25
CA THR A 400 0.91 -41.39 85.07
C THR A 400 2.28 -42.01 85.34
N SER A 401 2.30 -43.32 85.65
CA SER A 401 3.54 -44.06 85.89
C SER A 401 4.43 -44.18 84.65
N THR A 402 3.83 -44.18 83.46
CA THR A 402 4.52 -44.29 82.18
C THR A 402 4.68 -42.90 81.54
N PRO A 403 5.90 -42.40 81.29
CA PRO A 403 6.13 -41.18 80.54
C PRO A 403 5.59 -41.29 79.10
N PRO A 404 5.14 -40.18 78.49
CA PRO A 404 4.76 -40.17 77.07
C PRO A 404 5.99 -40.35 76.18
N ALA A 405 5.76 -40.71 74.92
CA ALA A 405 6.84 -40.83 73.93
C ALA A 405 7.67 -39.53 73.85
N GLY A 406 8.99 -39.66 73.79
CA GLY A 406 9.90 -38.52 73.79
C GLY A 406 10.28 -37.98 75.19
N TRP A 407 9.81 -38.62 76.27
CA TRP A 407 10.12 -38.24 77.65
C TRP A 407 10.71 -39.40 78.45
N MET A 408 11.48 -39.07 79.49
CA MET A 408 12.13 -40.01 80.39
C MET A 408 11.80 -39.70 81.84
N ALA A 409 11.61 -40.72 82.68
CA ALA A 409 11.41 -40.54 84.11
C ALA A 409 12.71 -40.17 84.84
N CYS A 410 12.64 -39.27 85.81
CA CYS A 410 13.73 -38.93 86.73
C CYS A 410 13.81 -39.95 87.87
N ASN A 411 14.24 -41.16 87.53
CA ASN A 411 14.34 -42.31 88.45
C ASN A 411 15.79 -42.80 88.63
N GLY A 412 16.78 -41.93 88.38
CA GLY A 412 18.20 -42.30 88.46
C GLY A 412 18.77 -42.98 87.20
N GLN A 413 17.96 -43.20 86.16
CA GLN A 413 18.41 -43.93 84.97
C GLN A 413 19.50 -43.21 84.17
N ALA A 414 20.36 -44.00 83.53
CA ALA A 414 21.30 -43.53 82.52
C ALA A 414 20.59 -43.23 81.20
N PHE A 415 21.13 -42.29 80.41
CA PHE A 415 20.65 -42.00 79.06
C PHE A 415 21.81 -41.85 78.06
N ASN A 416 21.52 -42.08 76.78
CA ASN A 416 22.51 -41.97 75.72
C ASN A 416 22.77 -40.50 75.37
N ARG A 417 23.94 -39.99 75.76
CA ARG A 417 24.35 -38.59 75.55
C ARG A 417 24.50 -38.20 74.09
N SER A 418 24.82 -39.15 73.21
CA SER A 418 24.94 -38.91 71.77
C SER A 418 23.57 -38.83 71.09
N LEU A 419 22.60 -39.60 71.59
CA LEU A 419 21.23 -39.57 71.09
C LEU A 419 20.46 -38.35 71.61
N TYR A 420 20.75 -37.92 72.84
CA TYR A 420 20.05 -36.83 73.53
C TYR A 420 21.02 -35.70 73.97
N PRO A 421 21.64 -34.99 73.01
CA PRO A 421 22.69 -34.01 73.30
C PRO A 421 22.17 -32.80 74.09
N MET A 422 20.91 -32.40 73.88
CA MET A 422 20.30 -31.30 74.64
C MET A 422 20.07 -31.69 76.11
N LEU A 423 19.60 -32.91 76.35
CA LEU A 423 19.48 -33.47 77.71
C LEU A 423 20.86 -33.64 78.37
N ALA A 424 21.88 -34.06 77.61
CA ALA A 424 23.26 -34.16 78.07
C ALA A 424 23.87 -32.81 78.46
N ARG A 425 23.39 -31.70 77.90
CA ARG A 425 23.80 -30.35 78.34
C ARG A 425 23.22 -29.99 79.70
N ALA A 426 22.00 -30.43 80.00
CA ALA A 426 21.37 -30.22 81.30
C ALA A 426 21.88 -31.20 82.38
N TYR A 427 22.14 -32.46 81.99
CA TYR A 427 22.68 -33.51 82.86
C TYR A 427 23.98 -34.10 82.28
N PRO A 428 25.14 -33.43 82.46
CA PRO A 428 26.41 -33.84 81.85
C PRO A 428 26.93 -35.21 82.30
N SER A 429 26.48 -35.71 83.44
CA SER A 429 26.82 -37.05 83.95
C SER A 429 26.30 -38.18 83.06
N GLY A 430 25.27 -37.94 82.24
CA GLY A 430 24.55 -38.98 81.51
C GLY A 430 23.55 -39.75 82.38
N TYR A 431 23.29 -39.28 83.60
CA TYR A 431 22.30 -39.85 84.52
C TYR A 431 21.27 -38.80 84.89
N LEU A 432 20.00 -39.20 84.93
CA LEU A 432 18.93 -38.37 85.47
C LEU A 432 18.97 -38.39 87.00
N PRO A 433 18.53 -37.32 87.68
CA PRO A 433 18.34 -37.37 89.12
C PRO A 433 17.29 -38.43 89.47
N ASP A 434 17.43 -39.08 90.62
CA ASP A 434 16.37 -39.90 91.20
C ASP A 434 15.49 -39.00 92.08
N LEU A 435 14.36 -38.57 91.53
CA LEU A 435 13.40 -37.67 92.18
C LEU A 435 12.23 -38.44 92.80
N ARG A 436 12.28 -39.77 92.83
CA ARG A 436 11.21 -40.58 93.43
C ARG A 436 11.13 -40.31 94.93
N GLY A 437 9.98 -39.79 95.38
CA GLY A 437 9.75 -39.46 96.78
C GLY A 437 10.48 -38.21 97.29
N VAL A 438 11.11 -37.42 96.39
CA VAL A 438 11.86 -36.21 96.74
C VAL A 438 11.10 -34.96 96.29
N PHE A 439 11.10 -33.92 97.13
CA PHE A 439 10.59 -32.61 96.73
C PHE A 439 11.68 -31.78 96.05
N ILE A 440 11.32 -31.12 94.94
CA ILE A 440 12.20 -30.12 94.32
C ILE A 440 12.09 -28.82 95.12
N ARG A 441 13.24 -28.23 95.45
CA ARG A 441 13.36 -26.92 96.13
C ARG A 441 14.20 -25.96 95.29
N GLY A 442 14.03 -24.66 95.54
CA GLY A 442 14.88 -23.63 94.93
C GLY A 442 16.32 -23.75 95.41
N TRP A 443 17.28 -23.55 94.50
CA TRP A 443 18.69 -23.45 94.87
C TRP A 443 18.96 -22.07 95.51
N ASP A 444 19.56 -22.03 96.69
CA ASP A 444 19.81 -20.79 97.44
C ASP A 444 20.64 -19.77 96.66
N ASN A 445 21.62 -20.26 95.88
CA ASN A 445 22.50 -19.46 95.02
C ASN A 445 23.04 -18.19 95.71
N GLY A 446 23.43 -18.28 96.99
CA GLY A 446 24.03 -17.19 97.75
C GLY A 446 23.05 -16.25 98.44
N ARG A 447 21.73 -16.49 98.38
CA ARG A 447 20.71 -15.70 99.11
C ARG A 447 20.81 -15.86 100.63
N GLY A 448 21.42 -16.95 101.10
CA GLY A 448 21.75 -17.17 102.50
C GLY A 448 20.63 -17.79 103.34
N LEU A 449 19.56 -18.30 102.72
CA LEU A 449 18.44 -19.01 103.36
C LEU A 449 18.70 -20.51 103.50
N ASP A 450 19.34 -21.13 102.50
CA ASP A 450 19.72 -22.55 102.49
C ASP A 450 21.20 -22.70 102.09
N ARG A 451 22.09 -22.34 103.03
CA ARG A 451 23.54 -22.27 102.81
C ARG A 451 24.16 -23.67 102.66
N TYR A 452 25.28 -23.72 101.94
CA TYR A 452 26.13 -24.92 101.75
C TYR A 452 25.53 -26.04 100.89
N ARG A 453 24.49 -25.76 100.11
CA ARG A 453 23.81 -26.73 99.24
C ARG A 453 24.10 -26.50 97.77
N GLY A 454 24.52 -27.56 97.08
CA GLY A 454 24.75 -27.55 95.64
C GLY A 454 23.50 -27.90 94.83
N LEU A 455 23.49 -27.54 93.55
CA LEU A 455 22.49 -28.03 92.59
C LEU A 455 22.45 -29.56 92.58
N LEU A 456 21.25 -30.14 92.50
CA LEU A 456 20.99 -31.58 92.52
C LEU A 456 21.47 -32.31 93.80
N SER A 457 21.83 -31.59 94.87
CA SER A 457 22.18 -32.23 96.15
C SER A 457 20.95 -32.78 96.87
N TYR A 458 21.04 -34.03 97.33
CA TYR A 458 20.02 -34.64 98.18
C TYR A 458 20.08 -34.07 99.60
N GLN A 459 18.91 -33.85 100.19
CA GLN A 459 18.75 -33.52 101.60
C GLN A 459 17.85 -34.57 102.21
N ALA A 460 18.39 -35.30 103.20
CA ALA A 460 17.56 -36.08 104.11
C ALA A 460 16.64 -35.14 104.88
N ASP A 461 15.51 -35.66 105.34
CA ASP A 461 14.60 -34.94 106.20
C ASP A 461 15.33 -34.43 107.45
N GLN A 462 14.94 -33.23 107.90
CA GLN A 462 15.51 -32.59 109.08
C GLN A 462 14.38 -32.30 110.07
N SER A 463 13.76 -33.37 110.56
CA SER A 463 12.78 -33.31 111.65
C SER A 463 13.45 -33.74 112.96
N ASP A 464 14.39 -32.97 113.47
CA ASP A 464 15.16 -33.31 114.68
C ASP A 464 14.34 -32.96 115.95
N MET A 465 13.19 -33.64 116.12
CA MET A 465 12.29 -33.43 117.26
C MET A 465 12.73 -34.29 118.45
N VAL A 466 13.44 -33.69 119.40
CA VAL A 466 13.84 -34.34 120.66
C VAL A 466 12.84 -34.03 121.78
N TYR A 467 12.47 -35.06 122.54
CA TYR A 467 11.51 -34.95 123.64
C TYR A 467 12.05 -34.05 124.77
N ASN A 468 11.27 -33.03 125.17
CA ASN A 468 11.57 -32.22 126.34
C ASN A 468 10.38 -32.26 127.33
N PRO A 469 10.58 -32.66 128.61
CA PRO A 469 9.49 -32.81 129.59
C PRO A 469 8.72 -31.53 129.95
N GLY A 470 9.12 -30.36 129.42
CA GLY A 470 8.57 -29.04 129.75
C GLY A 470 7.58 -28.45 128.72
N GLY A 471 7.07 -29.23 127.77
CA GLY A 471 5.91 -28.81 126.95
C GLY A 471 6.14 -27.76 125.86
N ALA A 472 7.39 -27.43 125.51
CA ALA A 472 7.70 -26.59 124.36
C ALA A 472 8.84 -27.20 123.53
N LEU A 473 8.64 -27.29 122.20
CA LEU A 473 9.65 -27.74 121.24
C LEU A 473 10.78 -26.71 121.16
N LYS A 474 12.05 -27.14 121.30
CA LYS A 474 13.23 -26.32 120.94
C LYS A 474 13.68 -26.72 119.53
N GLY A 475 13.39 -25.87 118.55
CA GLY A 475 13.75 -26.05 117.14
C GLY A 475 13.06 -25.00 116.27
N HIS A 476 13.35 -24.96 114.97
CA HIS A 476 12.89 -23.96 113.99
C HIS A 476 11.36 -23.92 113.72
N HIS A 477 10.55 -24.57 114.56
CA HIS A 477 9.09 -24.66 114.43
C HIS A 477 8.43 -24.33 115.78
N SER A 478 8.00 -23.09 115.96
CA SER A 478 7.14 -22.68 117.09
C SER A 478 5.67 -22.97 116.76
N GLY A 479 4.93 -23.59 117.68
CA GLY A 479 3.45 -23.60 117.64
C GLY A 479 2.75 -24.84 117.07
N MET A 480 3.42 -25.98 116.89
CA MET A 480 2.73 -27.22 116.51
C MET A 480 2.54 -28.15 117.72
N ALA A 481 1.30 -28.32 118.16
CA ALA A 481 0.91 -29.37 119.09
C ALA A 481 0.60 -30.64 118.27
N HIS A 482 1.51 -31.61 118.26
CA HIS A 482 1.26 -33.07 118.18
C HIS A 482 2.58 -33.82 117.89
N TYR A 483 2.87 -34.83 118.72
CA TYR A 483 4.02 -35.75 118.62
C TYR A 483 3.54 -37.08 118.03
N TYR A 484 4.27 -37.69 117.10
CA TYR A 484 4.10 -39.12 116.75
C TYR A 484 5.12 -39.94 117.54
N LYS A 485 4.65 -40.94 118.31
CA LYS A 485 5.46 -41.73 119.27
C LYS A 485 6.50 -42.68 118.63
N ASN A 486 6.59 -42.75 117.29
CA ASN A 486 7.18 -43.91 116.61
C ASN A 486 8.31 -43.56 115.62
N GLY A 487 8.87 -42.34 115.66
CA GLY A 487 9.91 -41.92 114.69
C GLY A 487 9.41 -41.74 113.26
N ALA A 488 8.10 -41.52 113.08
CA ALA A 488 7.51 -41.25 111.77
C ALA A 488 7.81 -39.81 111.32
N GLU A 489 8.40 -39.67 110.14
CA GLU A 489 8.73 -38.38 109.51
C GLU A 489 7.48 -37.51 109.27
N VAL A 490 7.55 -36.23 109.65
CA VAL A 490 6.45 -35.28 109.49
C VAL A 490 6.55 -34.61 108.11
N ARG A 491 5.76 -35.09 107.14
CA ARG A 491 5.65 -34.48 105.80
C ARG A 491 4.31 -33.74 105.63
N PRO A 492 4.27 -32.57 104.95
CA PRO A 492 3.00 -31.98 104.49
C PRO A 492 2.20 -32.98 103.65
N LYS A 493 0.85 -32.91 103.70
CA LYS A 493 -0.02 -33.68 102.79
C LYS A 493 0.39 -33.37 101.35
N ASN A 494 0.74 -34.40 100.58
CA ASN A 494 1.23 -34.27 99.22
C ASN A 494 0.61 -35.33 98.31
N VAL A 495 0.70 -35.10 97.00
CA VAL A 495 0.27 -36.04 95.94
C VAL A 495 1.51 -36.38 95.12
N ALA A 496 1.72 -37.67 94.87
CA ALA A 496 2.86 -38.14 94.09
C ALA A 496 2.60 -38.01 92.58
N PHE A 497 3.48 -37.27 91.91
CA PHE A 497 3.58 -37.24 90.45
C PHE A 497 4.89 -37.88 90.03
N ASN A 498 4.94 -38.44 88.82
CA ASN A 498 6.21 -38.83 88.22
C ASN A 498 6.94 -37.57 87.76
N TYR A 499 8.21 -37.40 88.08
CA TYR A 499 9.00 -36.35 87.45
C TYR A 499 9.56 -36.88 86.14
N ILE A 500 9.26 -36.23 85.03
CA ILE A 500 9.76 -36.58 83.70
C ILE A 500 10.55 -35.43 83.09
N VAL A 501 11.51 -35.75 82.24
CA VAL A 501 12.28 -34.79 81.44
C VAL A 501 12.10 -35.08 79.97
N LYS A 502 12.05 -34.03 79.16
CA LYS A 502 12.01 -34.18 77.71
C LYS A 502 13.35 -34.75 77.22
N ALA A 503 13.27 -35.83 76.45
CA ALA A 503 14.43 -36.52 75.89
C ALA A 503 14.68 -36.20 74.41
N GLU A 504 13.65 -35.83 73.64
CA GLU A 504 13.77 -35.58 72.18
C GLU A 504 14.80 -34.52 71.77
#